data_AF-A0A645A4H1-F1
#
_entry.id   AF-A0A645A4H1-F1
#
_cell.length_a   1.000
_cell.length_b   1.000
_cell.length_c   1.000
_cell.angle_alpha   90.00
_cell.angle_beta   90.00
_cell.angle_gamma   90.00
#
_symmetry.space_group_name_H-M   'P 1'
#
loop_
_entity.id
_entity.type
_entity.pdbx_description
1 polymer ?
#
loop_
_entity_poly.entity_id
_entity_poly.type
_entity_poly.pdbx_seq_one_letter_code
_entity_poly.pdbx_strand_id
1 'polypeptide(L)'
;MAWRRDNVDLVVKMLRDTLLKVAPQVKFGISPYAVWRNKAEDPRGSESKSFSYTNYDHLHADILKWMENGWTDYILPQLYFNIGYENADFIKLKNWWADNRNKTEVYAGIGTYRLDSKAKIAAWREVSQIARQIDSLRADPRYKGACYFNARNFKENILGINEVIKEKYSQPALLPVDARFEAVVKAKVSAATKKVIAGKIHFQWDDLSKKEKTIYYYAIYKCQKGASPNSGSLIAITGVNSFSQPVEKVKYDYYISVLDRFQNEGEIVKFK
;
A
#
# COMPACT_ATOMS: atom_id res chain seq x y z
N MET A 1 -0.08 20.13 29.18
CA MET A 1 -0.27 19.12 28.12
C MET A 1 0.35 19.53 26.78
N ALA A 2 0.30 20.81 26.37
CA ALA A 2 0.90 21.28 25.10
C ALA A 2 2.41 20.96 24.98
N TRP A 3 3.20 21.20 26.03
CA TRP A 3 4.66 20.94 26.03
C TRP A 3 5.05 19.52 25.57
N ARG A 4 4.32 18.49 25.99
CA ARG A 4 4.62 17.11 25.57
C ARG A 4 4.35 16.91 24.08
N ARG A 5 3.27 17.49 23.55
CA ARG A 5 2.96 17.45 22.11
C ARG A 5 4.02 18.19 21.30
N ASP A 6 4.43 19.37 21.75
CA ASP A 6 5.47 20.16 21.08
C ASP A 6 6.80 19.40 20.96
N ASN A 7 7.15 18.61 21.98
CA ASN A 7 8.34 17.74 21.92
C ASN A 7 8.20 16.62 20.88
N VAL A 8 7.03 15.96 20.79
CA VAL A 8 6.79 14.92 19.78
C VAL A 8 6.79 15.54 18.38
N ASP A 9 6.13 16.68 18.21
CA ASP A 9 6.11 17.46 16.97
C ASP A 9 7.53 17.81 16.49
N LEU A 10 8.38 18.25 17.42
CA LEU A 10 9.77 18.59 17.12
C LEU A 10 10.53 17.38 16.57
N VAL A 11 10.39 16.20 17.20
CA VAL A 11 11.04 14.97 16.73
C VAL A 11 10.55 14.58 15.33
N VAL A 12 9.24 14.59 15.10
CA VAL A 12 8.65 14.25 13.79
C VAL A 12 9.14 15.20 12.70
N LYS A 13 9.14 16.50 12.99
CA LYS A 13 9.66 17.51 12.06
C LYS A 13 11.16 17.34 11.79
N MET A 14 11.97 17.13 12.82
CA MET A 14 13.41 16.93 12.68
C MET A 14 13.74 15.69 11.83
N LEU A 15 13.00 14.58 12.02
CA LEU A 15 13.15 13.39 11.19
C LEU A 15 12.81 13.68 9.72
N ARG A 16 11.70 14.39 9.46
CA ARG A 16 11.33 14.79 8.10
C ARG A 16 12.39 15.67 7.46
N ASP A 17 12.80 16.74 8.14
CA ASP A 17 13.81 17.68 7.64
C ASP A 17 15.13 16.96 7.35
N THR A 18 15.51 15.99 8.18
CA THR A 18 16.72 15.18 7.99
C THR A 18 16.60 14.30 6.76
N LEU A 19 15.50 13.57 6.60
CA LEU A 19 15.27 12.71 5.43
C LEU A 19 15.28 13.50 4.12
N LEU A 20 14.66 14.68 4.09
CA LEU A 20 14.70 15.55 2.91
C LEU A 20 16.12 15.97 2.54
N LYS A 21 17.02 16.13 3.52
CA LYS A 21 18.43 16.50 3.29
C LYS A 21 19.28 15.33 2.85
N VAL A 22 19.12 14.15 3.46
CA VAL A 22 20.06 13.03 3.30
C VAL A 22 19.57 11.94 2.35
N ALA A 23 18.26 11.78 2.21
CA ALA A 23 17.63 10.72 1.43
C ALA A 23 16.22 11.12 0.97
N PRO A 24 16.08 12.18 0.14
CA PRO A 24 14.78 12.71 -0.29
C PRO A 24 13.91 11.68 -1.01
N GLN A 25 14.52 10.59 -1.51
CA GLN A 25 13.83 9.49 -2.15
C GLN A 25 13.20 8.45 -1.20
N VAL A 26 13.34 8.62 0.12
CA VAL A 26 12.78 7.71 1.13
C VAL A 26 11.46 8.29 1.64
N LYS A 27 10.38 7.52 1.49
CA LYS A 27 9.07 7.88 2.06
C LYS A 27 9.09 7.73 3.59
N PHE A 28 8.62 8.75 4.28
CA PHE A 28 8.47 8.76 5.73
C PHE A 28 7.00 8.66 6.12
N GLY A 29 6.65 7.74 7.01
CA GLY A 29 5.29 7.66 7.52
C GLY A 29 5.22 7.13 8.94
N ILE A 30 4.07 7.38 9.56
CA ILE A 30 3.80 7.01 10.96
C ILE A 30 2.54 6.16 11.01
N SER A 31 2.55 5.16 11.90
CA SER A 31 1.40 4.29 12.17
C SER A 31 0.74 4.70 13.50
N PRO A 32 -0.16 5.69 13.50
CA PRO A 32 -0.81 6.17 14.73
C PRO A 32 -1.86 5.18 15.23
N TYR A 33 -2.28 5.37 16.48
CA TYR A 33 -3.45 4.66 16.99
C TYR A 33 -4.71 5.02 16.19
N ALA A 34 -5.73 4.15 16.20
CA ALA A 34 -6.92 4.31 15.36
C ALA A 34 -7.71 5.61 15.64
N VAL A 35 -7.69 6.08 16.89
CA VAL A 35 -8.48 7.24 17.32
C VAL A 35 -7.55 8.43 17.55
N TRP A 36 -7.63 9.45 16.69
CA TRP A 36 -6.93 10.72 16.94
C TRP A 36 -7.46 11.41 18.20
N ARG A 37 -8.79 11.57 18.25
CA ARG A 37 -9.55 12.17 19.36
C ARG A 37 -11.01 11.73 19.25
N ASN A 38 -11.76 11.63 20.35
CA ASN A 38 -13.19 11.39 20.22
C ASN A 38 -13.92 12.70 19.92
N LYS A 39 -15.02 12.58 19.18
CA LYS A 39 -15.90 13.70 18.84
C LYS A 39 -16.47 14.44 20.07
N ALA A 40 -16.57 13.74 21.20
CA ALA A 40 -17.03 14.32 22.47
C ALA A 40 -16.04 15.34 23.06
N GLU A 41 -14.72 15.17 22.82
CA GLU A 41 -13.70 16.10 23.31
C GLU A 41 -13.31 17.17 22.28
N ASP A 42 -13.43 16.88 20.99
CA ASP A 42 -13.15 17.81 19.89
C ASP A 42 -14.12 17.52 18.73
N PRO A 43 -14.86 18.51 18.20
CA PRO A 43 -15.82 18.28 17.12
C PRO A 43 -15.17 17.75 15.83
N ARG A 44 -13.86 17.93 15.65
CA ARG A 44 -13.10 17.32 14.53
C ARG A 44 -12.81 15.84 14.75
N GLY A 45 -12.98 15.33 15.97
CA GLY A 45 -12.69 13.95 16.36
C GLY A 45 -13.62 12.93 15.69
N SER A 46 -13.21 11.66 15.74
CA SER A 46 -13.98 10.56 15.18
C SER A 46 -15.20 10.23 16.05
N GLU A 47 -16.24 9.66 15.42
CA GLU A 47 -17.38 9.07 16.13
C GLU A 47 -16.99 7.77 16.85
N SER A 48 -16.19 7.93 17.89
CA SER A 48 -15.64 6.89 18.75
C SER A 48 -15.85 7.23 20.22
N LYS A 49 -15.66 6.25 21.07
CA LYS A 49 -15.64 6.36 22.53
C LYS A 49 -14.40 5.62 23.04
N SER A 50 -13.22 6.04 22.61
CA SER A 50 -11.97 5.47 23.10
C SER A 50 -11.70 5.97 24.51
N PHE A 51 -11.86 5.08 25.49
CA PHE A 51 -11.76 5.42 26.91
C PHE A 51 -10.32 5.43 27.44
N SER A 52 -9.43 4.63 26.86
CA SER A 52 -8.09 4.43 27.43
C SER A 52 -7.03 5.34 26.82
N TYR A 53 -7.04 5.50 25.49
CA TYR A 53 -6.00 6.27 24.78
C TYR A 53 -6.57 6.92 23.52
N THR A 54 -6.09 8.12 23.22
CA THR A 54 -6.28 8.85 21.95
C THR A 54 -4.90 9.38 21.54
N ASN A 55 -4.66 9.58 20.24
CA ASN A 55 -3.36 10.12 19.81
C ASN A 55 -3.11 11.50 20.44
N TYR A 56 -4.11 12.39 20.40
CA TYR A 56 -3.92 13.78 20.79
C TYR A 56 -3.81 13.98 22.31
N ASP A 57 -4.71 13.37 23.09
CA ASP A 57 -4.81 13.66 24.52
C ASP A 57 -3.81 12.84 25.34
N HIS A 58 -3.59 11.57 24.96
CA HIS A 58 -2.83 10.62 25.77
C HIS A 58 -1.46 10.30 25.20
N LEU A 59 -1.36 10.10 23.89
CA LEU A 59 -0.08 9.77 23.22
C LEU A 59 0.70 11.03 22.81
N HIS A 60 0.13 12.21 23.02
CA HIS A 60 0.72 13.50 22.69
C HIS A 60 1.15 13.61 21.22
N ALA A 61 0.39 13.00 20.32
CA ALA A 61 0.64 12.94 18.88
C ALA A 61 -0.44 13.71 18.11
N ASP A 62 -0.10 14.91 17.61
CA ASP A 62 -1.00 15.73 16.82
C ASP A 62 -0.92 15.39 15.33
N ILE A 63 -1.49 14.23 14.97
CA ILE A 63 -1.39 13.68 13.61
C ILE A 63 -1.96 14.62 12.55
N LEU A 64 -3.05 15.34 12.87
CA LEU A 64 -3.64 16.30 11.93
C LEU A 64 -2.66 17.43 11.61
N LYS A 65 -2.00 18.00 12.64
CA LYS A 65 -0.95 19.00 12.45
C LYS A 65 0.19 18.47 11.59
N TRP A 66 0.61 17.22 11.75
CA TRP A 66 1.69 16.65 10.95
C TRP A 66 1.30 16.49 9.47
N MET A 67 0.06 16.06 9.20
CA MET A 67 -0.46 15.95 7.84
C MET A 67 -0.67 17.33 7.19
N GLU A 68 -1.16 18.32 7.94
CA GLU A 68 -1.33 19.70 7.49
C GLU A 68 -0.02 20.34 7.07
N ASN A 69 1.04 20.13 7.85
CA ASN A 69 2.37 20.68 7.57
C ASN A 69 3.23 19.82 6.62
N GLY A 70 2.72 18.69 6.13
CA GLY A 70 3.46 17.80 5.23
C GLY A 70 4.68 17.15 5.88
N TRP A 71 4.63 16.90 7.20
CA TRP A 71 5.74 16.28 7.94
C TRP A 71 5.82 14.77 7.75
N THR A 72 4.79 14.15 7.19
CA THR A 72 4.75 12.73 6.83
C THR A 72 4.32 12.57 5.38
N ASP A 73 4.93 11.64 4.65
CA ASP A 73 4.47 11.25 3.33
C ASP A 73 3.20 10.40 3.43
N TYR A 74 3.11 9.52 4.42
CA TYR A 74 1.90 8.73 4.64
C TYR A 74 1.57 8.54 6.12
N ILE A 75 0.31 8.24 6.39
CA ILE A 75 -0.15 7.73 7.68
C ILE A 75 -0.73 6.33 7.53
N LEU A 76 -0.59 5.53 8.58
CA LEU A 76 -1.08 4.16 8.64
C LEU A 76 -1.84 3.93 9.95
N PRO A 77 -3.06 4.48 10.11
CA PRO A 77 -3.84 4.27 11.32
C PRO A 77 -4.04 2.79 11.62
N GLN A 78 -3.82 2.43 12.89
CA GLN A 78 -3.98 1.07 13.42
C GLN A 78 -5.46 0.71 13.60
N LEU A 79 -6.18 0.47 12.49
CA LEU A 79 -7.61 0.14 12.44
C LEU A 79 -7.88 -1.32 12.91
N TYR A 80 -7.45 -1.66 14.12
CA TYR A 80 -7.49 -3.02 14.68
C TYR A 80 -8.83 -3.37 15.35
N PHE A 81 -9.90 -2.68 14.96
CA PHE A 81 -11.25 -2.90 15.46
C PHE A 81 -12.10 -3.62 14.41
N ASN A 82 -13.09 -4.38 14.87
CA ASN A 82 -14.00 -5.05 13.95
C ASN A 82 -15.04 -4.05 13.41
N ILE A 83 -15.62 -4.42 12.27
CA ILE A 83 -16.80 -3.76 11.72
C ILE A 83 -17.95 -4.01 12.71
N GLY A 84 -18.70 -2.95 13.01
CA GLY A 84 -19.79 -2.91 13.99
C GLY A 84 -19.35 -2.69 15.44
N TYR A 85 -18.06 -2.42 15.73
CA TYR A 85 -17.64 -2.21 17.12
C TYR A 85 -18.11 -0.86 17.66
N GLU A 86 -18.95 -0.87 18.70
CA GLU A 86 -19.64 0.32 19.20
C GLU A 86 -18.70 1.50 19.53
N ASN A 87 -17.57 1.23 20.18
CA ASN A 87 -16.69 2.28 20.69
C ASN A 87 -15.64 2.76 19.68
N ALA A 88 -15.38 2.00 18.62
CA ALA A 88 -14.31 2.28 17.67
C ALA A 88 -14.56 1.50 16.36
N ASP A 89 -15.70 1.76 15.73
CA ASP A 89 -16.12 1.04 14.53
C ASP A 89 -15.09 1.19 13.39
N PHE A 90 -14.72 0.08 12.76
CA PHE A 90 -13.75 0.07 11.67
C PHE A 90 -14.13 1.01 10.52
N ILE A 91 -15.40 1.01 10.08
CA ILE A 91 -15.85 1.79 8.93
C ILE A 91 -15.87 3.28 9.28
N LYS A 92 -16.37 3.63 10.47
CA LYS A 92 -16.36 5.02 10.95
C LYS A 92 -14.94 5.58 11.05
N LEU A 93 -14.03 4.82 11.64
CA LEU A 93 -12.63 5.23 11.78
C LEU A 93 -11.92 5.31 10.43
N LYS A 94 -12.12 4.31 9.56
CA LYS A 94 -11.59 4.32 8.19
C LYS A 94 -12.02 5.59 7.44
N ASN A 95 -13.32 5.89 7.45
CA ASN A 95 -13.86 7.05 6.74
C ASN A 95 -13.30 8.35 7.34
N TRP A 96 -13.24 8.46 8.66
CA TRP A 96 -12.69 9.63 9.34
C TRP A 96 -11.24 9.92 8.92
N TRP A 97 -10.38 8.89 8.86
CA TRP A 97 -9.00 9.07 8.41
C TRP A 97 -8.90 9.48 6.94
N ALA A 98 -9.73 8.91 6.07
CA ALA A 98 -9.77 9.28 4.66
C ALA A 98 -10.25 10.74 4.45
N ASP A 99 -11.22 11.19 5.23
CA ASP A 99 -11.74 12.56 5.19
C ASP A 99 -10.70 13.58 5.69
N ASN A 100 -9.90 13.21 6.69
CA ASN A 100 -8.92 14.09 7.33
C ASN A 100 -7.50 13.97 6.77
N ARG A 101 -7.28 13.19 5.70
CA ARG A 101 -5.93 12.91 5.17
C ARG A 101 -5.20 14.13 4.61
N ASN A 102 -5.93 15.21 4.29
CA ASN A 102 -5.40 16.35 3.54
C ASN A 102 -4.71 15.89 2.23
N LYS A 103 -3.40 16.16 2.07
CA LYS A 103 -2.55 15.69 0.94
C LYS A 103 -1.66 14.50 1.32
N THR A 104 -1.88 13.92 2.49
CA THR A 104 -1.10 12.77 2.98
C THR A 104 -1.75 11.48 2.50
N GLU A 105 -0.94 10.54 2.02
CA GLU A 105 -1.45 9.23 1.63
C GLU A 105 -1.86 8.42 2.86
N VAL A 106 -2.95 7.65 2.76
CA VAL A 106 -3.46 6.85 3.87
C VAL A 106 -3.45 5.36 3.51
N TYR A 107 -2.88 4.59 4.41
CA TYR A 107 -2.93 3.13 4.42
C TYR A 107 -3.70 2.65 5.65
N ALA A 108 -4.25 1.44 5.61
CA ALA A 108 -4.94 0.87 6.76
C ALA A 108 -4.06 -0.14 7.50
N GLY A 109 -3.94 -0.01 8.82
CA GLY A 109 -3.44 -1.09 9.67
C GLY A 109 -4.56 -2.08 9.97
N ILE A 110 -4.39 -3.34 9.54
CA ILE A 110 -5.33 -4.44 9.79
C ILE A 110 -4.78 -5.39 10.86
N GLY A 111 -5.55 -5.60 11.92
CA GLY A 111 -5.14 -6.39 13.08
C GLY A 111 -5.38 -7.88 12.90
N THR A 112 -4.66 -8.56 12.01
CA THR A 112 -4.83 -10.01 11.82
C THR A 112 -4.51 -10.83 13.06
N TYR A 113 -3.70 -10.30 13.98
CA TYR A 113 -3.39 -10.95 15.27
C TYR A 113 -4.60 -11.09 16.19
N ARG A 114 -5.70 -10.39 15.89
CA ARG A 114 -6.95 -10.48 16.62
C ARG A 114 -7.70 -11.78 16.31
N LEU A 115 -7.41 -12.40 15.16
CA LEU A 115 -8.05 -13.64 14.74
C LEU A 115 -7.73 -14.76 15.73
N ASP A 116 -8.78 -15.36 16.28
CA ASP A 116 -8.69 -16.48 17.21
C ASP A 116 -10.06 -17.18 17.28
N SER A 117 -10.11 -18.50 17.14
CA SER A 117 -11.35 -19.29 17.26
C SER A 117 -12.02 -19.13 18.63
N LYS A 118 -11.26 -18.75 19.66
CA LYS A 118 -11.70 -18.50 21.03
C LYS A 118 -11.82 -17.01 21.37
N ALA A 119 -11.71 -16.11 20.39
CA ALA A 119 -11.80 -14.67 20.63
C ALA A 119 -13.07 -14.28 21.40
N LYS A 120 -12.97 -13.38 22.37
CA LYS A 120 -14.15 -12.92 23.15
C LYS A 120 -15.20 -12.24 22.26
N ILE A 121 -14.75 -11.45 21.28
CA ILE A 121 -15.61 -10.77 20.30
C ILE A 121 -15.79 -11.70 19.11
N ALA A 122 -17.04 -12.08 18.82
CA ALA A 122 -17.39 -13.07 17.80
C ALA A 122 -16.84 -12.74 16.40
N ALA A 123 -16.79 -11.46 16.02
CA ALA A 123 -16.27 -11.03 14.72
C ALA A 123 -14.82 -11.48 14.46
N TRP A 124 -14.01 -11.67 15.51
CA TRP A 124 -12.62 -12.11 15.35
C TRP A 124 -12.44 -13.64 15.30
N ARG A 125 -13.53 -14.41 15.43
CA ARG A 125 -13.52 -15.87 15.22
C ARG A 125 -13.64 -16.24 13.74
N GLU A 126 -13.95 -15.26 12.89
CA GLU A 126 -14.27 -15.47 11.48
C GLU A 126 -13.30 -14.67 10.60
N VAL A 127 -12.59 -15.37 9.71
CA VAL A 127 -11.66 -14.73 8.76
C VAL A 127 -12.37 -13.78 7.79
N SER A 128 -13.69 -13.96 7.59
CA SER A 128 -14.55 -13.08 6.80
C SER A 128 -14.57 -11.63 7.31
N GLN A 129 -14.24 -11.38 8.59
CA GLN A 129 -14.05 -10.04 9.13
C GLN A 129 -12.90 -9.31 8.44
N ILE A 130 -11.78 -10.00 8.18
CA ILE A 130 -10.64 -9.43 7.44
C ILE A 130 -11.00 -9.24 5.97
N ALA A 131 -11.67 -10.21 5.35
CA ALA A 131 -12.11 -10.10 3.96
C ALA A 131 -12.98 -8.84 3.74
N ARG A 132 -13.98 -8.62 4.60
CA ARG A 132 -14.86 -7.43 4.53
C ARG A 132 -14.11 -6.13 4.77
N GLN A 133 -13.12 -6.11 5.68
CA GLN A 133 -12.26 -4.93 5.86
C GLN A 133 -11.48 -4.61 4.59
N ILE A 134 -10.86 -5.61 3.96
CA ILE A 134 -10.13 -5.44 2.69
C ILE A 134 -11.06 -4.93 1.59
N ASP A 135 -12.24 -5.54 1.43
CA ASP A 135 -13.21 -5.13 0.41
C ASP A 135 -13.66 -3.67 0.60
N SER A 136 -13.92 -3.27 1.85
CA SER A 136 -14.30 -1.89 2.17
C SER A 136 -13.18 -0.87 1.89
N LEU A 137 -11.91 -1.27 2.01
CA LEU A 137 -10.75 -0.44 1.67
C LEU A 137 -10.58 -0.32 0.16
N ARG A 138 -10.73 -1.42 -0.58
CA ARG A 138 -10.63 -1.42 -2.05
C ARG A 138 -11.74 -0.62 -2.72
N ALA A 139 -12.92 -0.57 -2.10
CA ALA A 139 -14.03 0.25 -2.55
C ALA A 139 -13.80 1.77 -2.36
N ASP A 140 -12.73 2.18 -1.67
CA ASP A 140 -12.45 3.58 -1.35
C ASP A 140 -11.11 4.04 -1.95
N PRO A 141 -11.12 4.83 -3.03
CA PRO A 141 -9.90 5.23 -3.75
C PRO A 141 -8.96 6.14 -2.93
N ARG A 142 -9.42 6.63 -1.78
CA ARG A 142 -8.62 7.43 -0.83
C ARG A 142 -7.63 6.56 -0.04
N TYR A 143 -7.84 5.25 0.02
CA TYR A 143 -6.89 4.30 0.59
C TYR A 143 -5.95 3.75 -0.48
N LYS A 144 -4.65 3.76 -0.20
CA LYS A 144 -3.61 3.27 -1.11
C LYS A 144 -3.12 1.86 -0.80
N GLY A 145 -3.66 1.24 0.24
CA GLY A 145 -3.34 -0.14 0.61
C GLY A 145 -3.59 -0.43 2.08
N ALA A 146 -3.12 -1.61 2.50
CA ALA A 146 -3.23 -2.09 3.86
C ALA A 146 -1.92 -2.74 4.32
N CYS A 147 -1.64 -2.68 5.62
CA CYS A 147 -0.57 -3.40 6.28
C CYS A 147 -1.17 -4.28 7.38
N TYR A 148 -0.68 -5.49 7.50
CA TYR A 148 -1.25 -6.52 8.36
C TYR A 148 -0.35 -6.76 9.56
N PHE A 149 -0.87 -6.56 10.77
CA PHE A 149 -0.14 -6.77 12.01
C PHE A 149 -0.46 -8.16 12.57
N ASN A 150 0.47 -9.13 12.55
CA ASN A 150 1.80 -9.10 11.93
C ASN A 150 2.07 -10.35 11.09
N ALA A 151 3.27 -10.44 10.51
CA ALA A 151 3.65 -11.49 9.57
C ALA A 151 3.51 -12.92 10.13
N ARG A 152 3.61 -13.11 11.45
CA ARG A 152 3.46 -14.41 12.12
C ARG A 152 2.10 -15.05 11.81
N ASN A 153 1.05 -14.26 11.72
CA ASN A 153 -0.31 -14.76 11.51
C ASN A 153 -0.48 -15.47 10.15
N PHE A 154 0.28 -15.04 9.14
CA PHE A 154 0.32 -15.70 7.82
C PHE A 154 1.18 -16.96 7.84
N LYS A 155 2.28 -16.95 8.59
CA LYS A 155 3.10 -18.14 8.80
C LYS A 155 2.31 -19.26 9.48
N GLU A 156 1.48 -18.91 10.44
CA GLU A 156 0.62 -19.85 11.19
C GLU A 156 -0.71 -20.15 10.47
N ASN A 157 -1.00 -19.47 9.37
CA ASN A 157 -2.26 -19.53 8.64
C ASN A 157 -3.51 -19.50 9.55
N ILE A 158 -3.52 -18.56 10.52
CA ILE A 158 -4.58 -18.47 11.53
C ILE A 158 -5.94 -18.37 10.85
N LEU A 159 -6.83 -19.33 11.14
CA LEU A 159 -8.18 -19.43 10.58
C LEU A 159 -8.25 -19.41 9.04
N GLY A 160 -7.20 -19.84 8.33
CA GLY A 160 -7.18 -19.85 6.86
C GLY A 160 -7.06 -18.45 6.25
N ILE A 161 -6.32 -17.54 6.89
CA ILE A 161 -6.13 -16.18 6.39
C ILE A 161 -5.41 -16.12 5.04
N ASN A 162 -4.53 -17.09 4.73
CA ASN A 162 -3.75 -17.08 3.51
C ASN A 162 -4.63 -17.26 2.26
N GLU A 163 -5.72 -18.02 2.39
CA GLU A 163 -6.71 -18.20 1.34
C GLU A 163 -7.39 -16.87 1.00
N VAL A 164 -7.77 -16.08 2.02
CA VAL A 164 -8.33 -14.75 1.85
C VAL A 164 -7.32 -13.80 1.20
N ILE A 165 -6.07 -13.77 1.67
CA ILE A 165 -5.03 -12.91 1.08
C ILE A 165 -4.79 -13.28 -0.39
N LYS A 166 -4.73 -14.58 -0.71
CA LYS A 166 -4.53 -15.07 -2.08
C LYS A 166 -5.70 -14.70 -2.99
N GLU A 167 -6.93 -14.77 -2.49
CA GLU A 167 -8.12 -14.33 -3.24
C GLU A 167 -8.07 -12.82 -3.51
N LYS A 168 -7.83 -12.01 -2.46
CA LYS A 168 -7.85 -10.54 -2.56
C LYS A 168 -6.65 -9.97 -3.31
N TYR A 169 -5.50 -10.64 -3.31
CA TYR A 169 -4.26 -10.21 -3.97
C TYR A 169 -3.79 -11.23 -5.01
N SER A 170 -4.70 -11.61 -5.91
CA SER A 170 -4.46 -12.63 -6.92
C SER A 170 -3.62 -12.17 -8.12
N GLN A 171 -3.36 -10.86 -8.24
CA GLN A 171 -2.56 -10.28 -9.33
C GLN A 171 -1.47 -9.38 -8.77
N PRO A 172 -0.29 -9.31 -9.42
CA PRO A 172 0.68 -8.27 -9.18
C PRO A 172 0.05 -6.89 -9.35
N ALA A 173 0.58 -5.90 -8.62
CA ALA A 173 0.17 -4.50 -8.74
C ALA A 173 1.40 -3.60 -8.65
N LEU A 174 1.36 -2.49 -9.38
CA LEU A 174 2.32 -1.40 -9.20
C LEU A 174 2.03 -0.66 -7.89
N LEU A 175 3.04 0.02 -7.35
CA LEU A 175 2.84 0.95 -6.26
C LEU A 175 1.89 2.07 -6.68
N PRO A 176 0.98 2.52 -5.79
CA PRO A 176 0.15 3.68 -6.05
C PRO A 176 1.01 4.92 -6.34
N VAL A 177 0.64 5.64 -7.41
CA VAL A 177 1.28 6.92 -7.76
C VAL A 177 1.09 7.91 -6.62
N ASP A 178 2.18 8.57 -6.27
CA ASP A 178 2.24 9.60 -5.25
C ASP A 178 2.76 10.87 -5.91
N ALA A 179 1.88 11.85 -6.09
CA ALA A 179 2.17 13.07 -6.87
C ALA A 179 3.41 13.84 -6.38
N ARG A 180 3.85 13.62 -5.13
CA ARG A 180 5.05 14.26 -4.57
C ARG A 180 6.35 13.61 -5.07
N PHE A 181 6.26 12.38 -5.53
CA PHE A 181 7.37 11.57 -6.06
C PHE A 181 7.14 11.18 -7.52
N GLU A 182 6.11 11.74 -8.15
CA GLU A 182 5.81 11.48 -9.56
C GLU A 182 6.89 12.10 -10.43
N ALA A 183 7.51 11.27 -11.25
CA ALA A 183 8.54 11.67 -12.20
C ALA A 183 8.15 11.21 -13.60
N VAL A 184 8.40 12.06 -14.60
CA VAL A 184 8.25 11.66 -16.01
C VAL A 184 9.39 10.70 -16.37
N VAL A 185 9.07 9.42 -16.48
CA VAL A 185 10.01 8.40 -16.93
C VAL A 185 10.07 8.43 -18.46
N LYS A 186 11.08 9.10 -19.01
CA LYS A 186 11.27 9.24 -20.46
C LYS A 186 11.86 8.00 -21.13
N ALA A 187 12.45 7.11 -20.34
CA ALA A 187 13.12 5.93 -20.85
C ALA A 187 12.13 4.94 -21.47
N LYS A 188 12.61 4.22 -22.47
CA LYS A 188 11.86 3.21 -23.21
C LYS A 188 12.70 1.96 -23.36
N VAL A 189 12.09 0.79 -23.16
CA VAL A 189 12.76 -0.49 -23.38
C VAL A 189 13.14 -0.66 -24.86
N SER A 190 14.40 -0.97 -25.13
CA SER A 190 14.92 -1.39 -26.44
C SER A 190 15.14 -2.91 -26.50
N ALA A 191 15.17 -3.45 -27.73
CA ALA A 191 15.47 -4.86 -28.01
C ALA A 191 14.59 -5.89 -27.25
N ALA A 192 13.34 -5.54 -26.93
CA ALA A 192 12.38 -6.45 -26.30
C ALA A 192 11.98 -7.58 -27.25
N THR A 193 12.47 -8.80 -26.98
CA THR A 193 12.21 -10.00 -27.80
C THR A 193 11.65 -11.14 -26.96
N LYS A 194 10.88 -12.02 -27.60
CA LYS A 194 10.41 -13.28 -26.99
C LYS A 194 10.76 -14.49 -27.87
N LYS A 195 11.15 -15.60 -27.25
CA LYS A 195 11.44 -16.88 -27.94
C LYS A 195 10.82 -18.05 -27.19
N VAL A 196 10.38 -19.06 -27.92
CA VAL A 196 9.88 -20.32 -27.31
C VAL A 196 11.01 -21.33 -27.27
N ILE A 197 11.36 -21.80 -26.07
CA ILE A 197 12.41 -22.80 -25.85
C ILE A 197 11.88 -23.81 -24.83
N ALA A 198 11.94 -25.11 -25.15
CA ALA A 198 11.56 -26.20 -24.25
C ALA A 198 10.20 -26.00 -23.54
N GLY A 199 9.17 -25.56 -24.28
CA GLY A 199 7.81 -25.36 -23.75
C GLY A 199 7.62 -24.10 -22.88
N LYS A 200 8.60 -23.21 -22.82
CA LYS A 200 8.52 -21.91 -22.14
C LYS A 200 8.72 -20.76 -23.13
N ILE A 201 8.05 -19.64 -22.86
CA ILE A 201 8.33 -18.36 -23.51
C ILE A 201 9.38 -17.66 -22.67
N HIS A 202 10.53 -17.34 -23.28
CA HIS A 202 11.61 -16.58 -22.70
C HIS A 202 11.57 -15.15 -23.26
N PHE A 203 11.52 -14.17 -22.36
CA PHE A 203 11.52 -12.75 -22.66
C PHE A 203 12.88 -12.17 -22.28
N GLN A 204 13.43 -11.34 -23.17
CA GLN A 204 14.70 -10.68 -22.97
C GLN A 204 14.69 -9.28 -23.56
N TRP A 205 15.40 -8.36 -22.92
CA TRP A 205 15.54 -6.97 -23.34
C TRP A 205 16.89 -6.40 -22.89
N ASP A 206 17.20 -5.19 -23.36
CA ASP A 206 18.41 -4.48 -22.93
C ASP A 206 18.30 -4.07 -21.46
N ASP A 207 19.38 -4.30 -20.71
CA ASP A 207 19.46 -3.84 -19.32
C ASP A 207 19.76 -2.33 -19.27
N LEU A 208 18.70 -1.55 -19.16
CA LEU A 208 18.77 -0.10 -19.07
C LEU A 208 19.22 0.39 -17.69
N SER A 209 19.12 -0.43 -16.63
CA SER A 209 19.55 -0.03 -15.28
C SER A 209 21.04 0.33 -15.21
N LYS A 210 21.85 -0.24 -16.11
CA LYS A 210 23.29 0.06 -16.26
C LYS A 210 23.56 1.38 -16.98
N LYS A 211 22.64 1.84 -17.82
CA LYS A 211 22.78 3.04 -18.65
C LYS A 211 22.09 4.24 -18.02
N GLU A 212 21.00 4.00 -17.30
CA GLU A 212 20.14 5.02 -16.73
C GLU A 212 19.80 4.66 -15.28
N LYS A 213 20.49 5.34 -14.35
CA LYS A 213 20.45 5.06 -12.90
C LYS A 213 19.08 5.28 -12.25
N THR A 214 18.12 5.83 -12.99
CA THR A 214 16.74 6.08 -12.53
C THR A 214 15.83 4.89 -12.76
N ILE A 215 16.24 3.88 -13.54
CA ILE A 215 15.46 2.67 -13.82
C ILE A 215 15.82 1.58 -12.81
N TYR A 216 14.82 1.10 -12.08
CA TYR A 216 14.99 0.09 -11.03
C TYR A 216 14.30 -1.24 -11.36
N TYR A 217 13.17 -1.18 -12.06
CA TYR A 217 12.38 -2.37 -12.37
C TYR A 217 11.82 -2.32 -13.78
N TYR A 218 11.25 -3.44 -14.21
CA TYR A 218 10.49 -3.58 -15.44
C TYR A 218 9.14 -4.22 -15.12
N ALA A 219 8.06 -3.69 -15.68
CA ALA A 219 6.73 -4.29 -15.60
C ALA A 219 6.44 -5.06 -16.89
N ILE A 220 5.87 -6.26 -16.76
CA ILE A 220 5.56 -7.15 -17.88
C ILE A 220 4.06 -7.40 -17.90
N TYR A 221 3.47 -7.19 -19.07
CA TYR A 221 2.05 -7.33 -19.30
C TYR A 221 1.74 -8.50 -20.24
N LYS A 222 0.67 -9.22 -19.94
CA LYS A 222 0.05 -10.23 -20.82
C LYS A 222 -1.35 -9.76 -21.19
N CYS A 223 -1.59 -9.56 -22.48
CA CYS A 223 -2.86 -9.08 -23.01
C CYS A 223 -3.40 -10.05 -24.04
N GLN A 224 -4.73 -10.15 -24.13
CA GLN A 224 -5.38 -10.81 -25.26
C GLN A 224 -4.84 -10.22 -26.57
N LYS A 225 -4.73 -11.05 -27.62
CA LYS A 225 -4.18 -10.60 -28.89
C LYS A 225 -4.92 -9.36 -29.41
N GLY A 226 -4.19 -8.28 -29.70
CA GLY A 226 -4.74 -7.00 -30.13
C GLY A 226 -5.21 -6.06 -29.02
N ALA A 227 -5.26 -6.52 -27.77
CA ALA A 227 -5.59 -5.67 -26.63
C ALA A 227 -4.37 -4.86 -26.15
N SER A 228 -4.66 -3.69 -25.58
CA SER A 228 -3.67 -2.82 -24.94
C SER A 228 -3.53 -3.18 -23.44
N PRO A 229 -2.34 -2.97 -22.85
CA PRO A 229 -2.13 -3.17 -21.42
C PRO A 229 -3.04 -2.32 -20.54
N ASN A 230 -3.40 -2.90 -19.40
CA ASN A 230 -4.10 -2.25 -18.30
C ASN A 230 -3.64 -2.87 -16.97
N SER A 231 -4.14 -2.35 -15.85
CA SER A 231 -3.77 -2.82 -14.50
C SER A 231 -4.01 -4.32 -14.28
N GLY A 232 -5.03 -4.92 -14.92
CA GLY A 232 -5.32 -6.34 -14.82
C GLY A 232 -4.48 -7.23 -15.74
N SER A 233 -3.62 -6.63 -16.57
CA SER A 233 -2.75 -7.34 -17.50
C SER A 233 -1.34 -7.57 -16.94
N LEU A 234 -1.00 -6.96 -15.81
CA LEU A 234 0.33 -7.06 -15.20
C LEU A 234 0.57 -8.48 -14.68
N ILE A 235 1.64 -9.13 -15.14
CA ILE A 235 1.98 -10.51 -14.75
C ILE A 235 3.29 -10.62 -13.98
N ALA A 236 4.18 -9.62 -14.07
CA ALA A 236 5.43 -9.61 -13.33
C ALA A 236 6.00 -8.21 -13.19
N ILE A 237 6.75 -8.01 -12.10
CA ILE A 237 7.66 -6.88 -11.89
C ILE A 237 9.03 -7.50 -11.59
N THR A 238 10.09 -7.08 -12.29
CA THR A 238 11.42 -7.66 -12.14
C THR A 238 12.52 -6.61 -12.17
N GLY A 239 13.57 -6.81 -11.39
CA GLY A 239 14.79 -5.98 -11.40
C GLY A 239 15.88 -6.51 -12.34
N VAL A 240 15.63 -7.61 -13.06
CA VAL A 240 16.57 -8.20 -14.02
C VAL A 240 16.01 -8.12 -15.44
N ASN A 241 16.87 -8.21 -16.45
CA ASN A 241 16.51 -8.02 -17.86
C ASN A 241 15.97 -9.27 -18.57
N SER A 242 15.39 -10.21 -17.81
CA SER A 242 14.78 -11.42 -18.36
C SER A 242 13.59 -11.89 -17.52
N PHE A 243 12.69 -12.61 -18.19
CA PHE A 243 11.52 -13.26 -17.59
C PHE A 243 11.15 -14.50 -18.38
N SER A 244 10.54 -15.50 -17.74
CA SER A 244 10.04 -16.67 -18.46
C SER A 244 8.75 -17.19 -17.85
N GLN A 245 7.89 -17.73 -18.71
CA GLN A 245 6.65 -18.40 -18.29
C GLN A 245 6.34 -19.59 -19.22
N PRO A 246 5.53 -20.56 -18.78
CA PRO A 246 5.07 -21.66 -19.64
C PRO A 246 4.34 -21.16 -20.89
N VAL A 247 4.44 -21.89 -22.00
CA VAL A 247 3.62 -21.62 -23.18
C VAL A 247 2.16 -21.93 -22.88
N GLU A 248 1.27 -21.02 -23.24
CA GLU A 248 -0.18 -21.21 -23.17
C GLU A 248 -0.75 -21.58 -24.54
N LYS A 249 -1.85 -22.33 -24.56
CA LYS A 249 -2.56 -22.69 -25.80
C LYS A 249 -3.14 -21.46 -26.51
N VAL A 250 -3.53 -20.45 -25.73
CA VAL A 250 -4.08 -19.19 -26.23
C VAL A 250 -2.92 -18.26 -26.61
N LYS A 251 -3.04 -17.58 -27.75
CA LYS A 251 -2.04 -16.61 -28.20
C LYS A 251 -2.29 -15.25 -27.53
N TYR A 252 -1.25 -14.71 -26.92
CA TYR A 252 -1.25 -13.40 -26.26
C TYR A 252 -0.25 -12.44 -26.89
N ASP A 253 -0.55 -11.16 -26.74
CA ASP A 253 0.42 -10.09 -26.89
C ASP A 253 1.06 -9.79 -25.55
N TYR A 254 2.37 -9.52 -25.57
CA TYR A 254 3.13 -9.20 -24.37
C TYR A 254 3.74 -7.83 -24.51
N TYR A 255 3.78 -7.09 -23.42
CA TYR A 255 4.35 -5.76 -23.37
C TYR A 255 5.27 -5.62 -22.17
N ILE A 256 6.15 -4.64 -22.24
CA ILE A 256 7.10 -4.29 -21.18
C ILE A 256 7.22 -2.77 -21.05
N SER A 257 7.38 -2.29 -19.83
CA SER A 257 7.74 -0.91 -19.52
C SER A 257 8.88 -0.88 -18.50
N VAL A 258 9.54 0.27 -18.43
CA VAL A 258 10.49 0.60 -17.36
C VAL A 258 9.76 1.22 -16.18
N LEU A 259 10.30 0.98 -14.99
CA LEU A 259 9.80 1.55 -13.74
C LEU A 259 10.95 2.21 -12.98
N ASP A 260 10.69 3.40 -12.46
CA ASP A 260 11.62 4.03 -11.53
C ASP A 260 11.54 3.41 -10.12
N ARG A 261 12.24 4.01 -9.15
CA ARG A 261 12.24 3.55 -7.75
C ARG A 261 10.86 3.54 -7.11
N PHE A 262 9.99 4.48 -7.49
CA PHE A 262 8.64 4.61 -6.97
C PHE A 262 7.62 3.84 -7.81
N GLN A 263 8.08 3.12 -8.83
CA GLN A 263 7.27 2.46 -9.84
C GLN A 263 6.41 3.41 -10.65
N ASN A 264 6.87 4.66 -10.83
CA ASN A 264 6.36 5.49 -11.91
C ASN A 264 6.74 4.81 -13.24
N GLU A 265 5.77 4.73 -14.14
CA GLU A 265 5.87 3.92 -15.34
C GLU A 265 6.27 4.76 -16.56
N GLY A 266 7.23 4.24 -17.34
CA GLY A 266 7.63 4.82 -18.62
C GLY A 266 6.81 4.28 -19.80
N GLU A 267 7.32 4.45 -21.02
CA GLU A 267 6.60 4.01 -22.21
C GLU A 267 6.47 2.48 -22.27
N ILE A 268 5.27 2.00 -22.58
CA ILE A 268 4.94 0.59 -22.79
C ILE A 268 5.31 0.16 -24.21
N VAL A 269 6.10 -0.91 -24.32
CA VAL A 269 6.61 -1.45 -25.59
C VAL A 269 6.14 -2.88 -25.79
N LYS A 270 5.69 -3.22 -26.99
CA LYS A 270 5.31 -4.59 -27.36
C LYS A 270 6.55 -5.45 -27.62
N PHE A 271 6.59 -6.65 -27.05
CA PHE A 271 7.62 -7.65 -27.38
C PHE A 271 7.49 -8.10 -28.84
N LYS A 272 8.63 -8.18 -29.53
CA LYS A 272 8.76 -8.76 -30.86
C LYS A 272 8.92 -10.28 -30.78
#